data_AF-A0A7L2B1Y2-F1
#
_entry.id   AF-A0A7L2B1Y2-F1
#
_cell.length_a   1.000
_cell.length_b   1.000
_cell.length_c   1.000
_cell.angle_alpha   90.00
_cell.angle_beta   90.00
_cell.angle_gamma   90.00
#
_symmetry.space_group_name_H-M   'P 1'
#
loop_
_entity.id
_entity.type
_entity.pdbx_description
1 polymer ?
#
loop_
_entity_poly.entity_id
_entity_poly.type
_entity_poly.pdbx_seq_one_letter_code
_entity_poly.pdbx_strand_id
1 'polypeptide(L)'
;EATLDLAERRRIRSAIRELQRQELEREEEALASKRFRPERGSHRQDNKENWPRSQRLEEEQQMALAALSQQLEAITDVEELTKLLRAAGEYEERKLIRAAIRKLRAEEIEAATLAGKTQSSQ
;
A
#
# COMPACT_ATOMS: atom_id res chain seq x y z
N GLU A 1 -51.25 22.63 -41.89
CA GLU A 1 -51.48 23.97 -41.33
C GLU A 1 -50.71 24.07 -40.02
N ALA A 2 -49.73 24.96 -39.94
CA ALA A 2 -48.93 25.18 -38.73
C ALA A 2 -49.83 25.75 -37.63
N THR A 3 -49.58 25.43 -36.35
CA THR A 3 -50.28 26.09 -35.24
C THR A 3 -50.09 27.60 -35.37
N LEU A 4 -51.18 28.28 -35.73
CA LEU A 4 -51.19 29.64 -36.29
C LEU A 4 -50.84 30.74 -35.26
N ASP A 5 -50.65 30.38 -33.99
CA ASP A 5 -50.42 31.34 -32.90
C ASP A 5 -49.09 31.10 -32.17
N LEU A 6 -48.30 32.17 -32.05
CA LEU A 6 -47.04 32.18 -31.30
C LEU A 6 -47.27 31.87 -29.82
N ALA A 7 -48.43 32.25 -29.26
CA ALA A 7 -48.76 31.98 -27.86
C ALA A 7 -49.02 30.49 -27.62
N GLU A 8 -49.76 29.81 -28.51
CA GLU A 8 -49.91 28.35 -28.49
C GLU A 8 -48.57 27.62 -28.59
N ARG A 9 -47.69 28.05 -29.49
CA ARG A 9 -46.34 27.48 -29.61
C ARG A 9 -45.48 27.71 -28.37
N ARG A 10 -45.69 28.79 -27.63
CA ARG A 10 -45.04 29.03 -26.33
C ARG A 10 -45.59 28.11 -25.26
N ARG A 11 -46.92 27.93 -25.20
CA ARG A 11 -47.60 27.01 -24.25
C ARG A 11 -47.18 25.56 -24.44
N ILE A 12 -47.11 25.08 -25.68
CA ILE A 12 -46.65 23.71 -25.99
C ILE A 12 -45.19 23.55 -25.57
N ARG A 13 -44.32 24.53 -25.88
CA ARG A 13 -42.91 24.48 -25.49
C ARG A 13 -42.70 24.51 -23.98
N SER A 14 -43.47 25.31 -23.24
CA SER A 14 -43.42 25.31 -21.78
C SER A 14 -43.93 24.00 -21.18
N ALA A 15 -45.02 23.44 -21.73
CA ALA A 15 -45.55 22.16 -21.28
C ALA A 15 -44.55 21.01 -21.48
N ILE A 16 -43.85 20.97 -22.62
CA ILE A 16 -42.80 19.96 -22.88
C ILE A 16 -41.65 20.10 -21.87
N ARG A 17 -41.17 21.33 -21.62
CA ARG A 17 -40.10 21.57 -20.64
C ARG A 17 -40.53 21.19 -19.22
N GLU A 18 -41.80 21.41 -18.88
CA GLU A 18 -42.36 21.05 -17.58
C GLU A 18 -42.43 19.53 -17.42
N LEU A 19 -42.92 18.81 -18.43
CA LEU A 19 -42.96 17.34 -18.44
C LEU A 19 -41.56 16.73 -18.31
N GLN A 20 -40.58 17.25 -19.06
CA GLN A 20 -39.19 16.78 -18.97
C GLN A 20 -38.58 17.00 -17.57
N ARG A 21 -38.92 18.12 -16.90
CA ARG A 21 -38.48 18.37 -15.52
C ARG A 21 -39.11 17.39 -14.53
N GLN A 22 -40.41 17.15 -14.65
CA GLN A 22 -41.11 16.19 -13.80
C GLN A 22 -40.62 14.75 -14.00
N GLU A 23 -40.25 14.39 -15.22
CA GLU A 23 -39.68 13.06 -15.53
C GLU A 23 -38.31 12.88 -14.88
N LEU A 24 -37.43 13.88 -14.99
CA LEU A 24 -36.12 13.88 -14.30
C LEU A 24 -36.28 13.83 -12.77
N GLU A 25 -37.21 14.59 -12.20
CA GLU A 25 -37.47 14.61 -10.75
C GLU A 25 -38.00 13.25 -10.27
N ARG A 26 -38.91 12.61 -11.02
CA ARG A 26 -39.41 11.25 -10.70
C ARG A 26 -38.31 10.18 -10.81
N GLU A 27 -37.44 10.28 -11.81
CA GLU A 27 -36.29 9.40 -11.94
C GLU A 27 -35.30 9.58 -10.78
N GLU A 28 -35.04 10.83 -10.38
CA GLU A 28 -34.23 11.15 -9.21
C GLU A 28 -34.85 10.61 -7.91
N GLU A 29 -36.15 10.78 -7.71
CA GLU A 29 -36.90 10.23 -6.58
C GLU A 29 -36.91 8.70 -6.54
N ALA A 30 -37.02 8.04 -7.70
CA ALA A 30 -36.95 6.58 -7.80
C ALA A 30 -35.53 6.07 -7.48
N LEU A 31 -34.50 6.79 -7.92
CA LEU A 31 -33.10 6.51 -7.58
C LEU A 31 -32.82 6.82 -6.10
N ALA A 32 -33.39 7.89 -5.54
CA ALA A 32 -33.27 8.26 -4.14
C ALA A 32 -34.00 7.28 -3.21
N SER A 33 -35.18 6.81 -3.60
CA SER A 33 -35.95 5.78 -2.90
C SER A 33 -35.19 4.44 -2.88
N LYS A 34 -34.40 4.13 -3.93
CA LYS A 34 -33.45 3.00 -3.93
C LYS A 34 -32.20 3.26 -3.07
N ARG A 35 -31.78 4.53 -2.92
CA ARG A 35 -30.67 4.96 -2.04
C ARG A 35 -31.05 5.02 -0.56
N PHE A 36 -32.33 4.84 -0.22
CA PHE A 36 -32.83 4.77 1.16
C PHE A 36 -33.24 3.35 1.59
N ARG A 37 -32.49 2.33 1.16
CA ARG A 37 -32.35 1.10 1.97
C ARG A 37 -31.42 1.41 3.15
N PRO A 38 -31.76 1.06 4.41
CA PRO A 38 -30.77 1.00 5.47
C PRO A 38 -29.92 -0.26 5.27
N GLU A 39 -29.15 -0.31 4.19
CA GLU A 39 -28.10 -1.30 3.96
C GLU A 39 -26.73 -0.63 4.17
N ARG A 40 -26.70 0.41 5.02
CA ARG A 40 -25.49 1.04 5.57
C ARG A 40 -25.09 0.41 6.91
N GLY A 41 -25.04 -0.92 6.97
CA GLY A 41 -24.67 -1.63 8.20
C GLY A 41 -23.73 -2.82 8.03
N SER A 42 -23.64 -3.45 6.86
CA SER A 42 -22.92 -4.73 6.74
C SER A 42 -21.76 -4.69 5.75
N HIS A 43 -21.88 -4.03 4.59
CA HIS A 43 -20.83 -4.14 3.56
C HIS A 43 -19.58 -3.25 3.77
N ARG A 44 -19.53 -2.43 4.82
CA ARG A 44 -18.29 -1.74 5.25
C ARG A 44 -17.61 -2.41 6.45
N GLN A 45 -18.25 -3.42 7.05
CA GLN A 45 -17.76 -4.04 8.29
C GLN A 45 -16.76 -5.18 7.99
N ASP A 46 -16.87 -5.87 6.86
CA ASP A 46 -16.04 -7.04 6.56
C ASP A 46 -14.55 -6.72 6.36
N ASN A 47 -14.20 -5.46 6.11
CA ASN A 47 -12.79 -5.06 6.00
C ASN A 47 -12.12 -4.79 7.37
N LYS A 48 -12.85 -4.86 8.49
CA LYS A 48 -12.27 -4.68 9.84
C LYS A 48 -11.54 -5.91 10.36
N GLU A 49 -11.82 -7.10 9.83
CA GLU A 49 -11.14 -8.34 10.24
C GLU A 49 -9.82 -8.58 9.49
N ASN A 50 -9.65 -8.00 8.29
CA ASN A 50 -8.42 -8.13 7.51
C ASN A 50 -7.29 -7.27 8.11
N TRP A 51 -7.61 -6.07 8.59
CA TRP A 51 -6.67 -5.15 9.24
C TRP A 51 -5.82 -5.78 10.37
N PRO A 52 -6.41 -6.48 11.37
CA PRO A 52 -5.62 -7.13 12.41
C PRO A 52 -4.88 -8.39 11.95
N ARG A 53 -5.33 -9.07 10.88
CA ARG A 53 -4.59 -10.21 10.31
C ARG A 53 -3.35 -9.75 9.55
N SER A 54 -3.47 -8.67 8.77
CA SER A 54 -2.34 -8.08 8.05
C SER A 54 -1.29 -7.52 9.00
N GLN A 55 -1.70 -6.84 10.08
CA GLN A 55 -0.77 -6.42 11.14
C GLN A 55 -0.04 -7.59 11.78
N ARG A 56 -0.74 -8.68 12.16
CA ARG A 56 -0.08 -9.86 12.74
C ARG A 56 0.94 -10.48 11.78
N LEU A 57 0.60 -10.57 10.50
CA LEU A 57 1.54 -11.10 9.50
C LEU A 57 2.76 -10.18 9.30
N GLU A 58 2.57 -8.86 9.36
CA GLU A 58 3.66 -7.88 9.31
C GLU A 58 4.54 -7.96 10.56
N GLU A 59 3.94 -8.12 11.74
CA GLU A 59 4.65 -8.30 13.01
C GLU A 59 5.46 -9.60 13.00
N GLU A 60 4.87 -10.70 12.54
CA GLU A 60 5.57 -11.99 12.38
C GLU A 60 6.76 -11.87 11.42
N GLN A 61 6.60 -11.18 10.30
CA GLN A 61 7.71 -10.90 9.38
C GLN A 61 8.79 -10.03 10.03
N GLN A 62 8.42 -8.99 10.77
CA GLN A 62 9.39 -8.14 11.48
C GLN A 62 10.15 -8.93 12.54
N MET A 63 9.48 -9.82 13.28
CA MET A 63 10.10 -10.69 14.26
C MET A 63 11.07 -11.69 13.60
N ALA A 64 10.69 -12.26 12.45
CA ALA A 64 11.57 -13.13 11.68
C ALA A 64 12.82 -12.39 11.19
N LEU A 65 12.66 -11.17 10.68
CA LEU A 65 13.78 -10.32 10.25
C LEU A 65 14.68 -9.91 11.42
N ALA A 66 14.11 -9.62 12.59
CA ALA A 66 14.86 -9.30 13.80
C ALA A 66 15.66 -10.50 14.32
N ALA A 67 15.08 -11.71 14.28
CA ALA A 67 15.78 -12.94 14.63
C ALA A 67 16.93 -13.23 13.64
N LEU A 68 16.69 -13.06 12.34
CA LEU A 68 17.71 -13.18 11.32
C LEU A 68 18.85 -12.18 11.56
N SER A 69 18.54 -10.92 11.87
CA SER A 69 19.55 -9.90 12.16
C SER A 69 20.47 -10.33 13.32
N GLN A 70 19.92 -10.86 14.40
CA GLN A 70 20.71 -11.36 15.54
C GLN A 70 21.59 -12.56 15.15
N GLN A 71 21.07 -13.46 14.32
CA GLN A 71 21.85 -14.58 13.81
C GLN A 71 23.01 -14.12 12.92
N LEU A 72 22.78 -13.11 12.08
CA LEU A 72 23.81 -12.55 11.20
C LEU A 72 24.90 -11.83 11.99
N GLU A 73 24.58 -11.18 13.11
CA GLU A 73 25.57 -10.57 14.00
C GLU A 73 26.50 -11.61 14.66
N ALA A 74 26.02 -12.83 14.88
CA ALA A 74 26.83 -13.92 15.41
C ALA A 74 27.80 -14.51 14.36
N ILE A 75 27.55 -14.28 13.06
CA ILE A 75 28.39 -14.77 11.98
C ILE A 75 29.46 -13.72 11.66
N THR A 76 30.72 -14.06 11.92
CA THR A 76 31.88 -13.20 11.64
C THR A 76 32.61 -13.56 10.35
N ASP A 77 32.09 -14.52 9.58
CA ASP A 77 32.69 -14.98 8.33
C ASP A 77 31.92 -14.47 7.10
N VAL A 78 32.64 -13.80 6.19
CA VAL A 78 32.13 -13.28 4.93
C VAL A 78 31.72 -14.39 3.97
N GLU A 79 32.40 -15.53 3.96
CA GLU A 79 32.06 -16.65 3.08
C GLU A 79 30.73 -17.27 3.48
N GLU A 80 30.52 -17.50 4.77
CA GLU A 80 29.26 -18.00 5.33
C GLU A 80 28.09 -17.05 5.04
N LEU A 81 28.26 -15.74 5.25
CA LEU A 81 27.26 -14.74 4.87
C LEU A 81 26.98 -14.73 3.35
N THR A 82 27.99 -15.00 2.53
CA THR A 82 27.81 -15.08 1.07
C THR A 82 27.01 -16.32 0.66
N LYS A 83 27.16 -17.46 1.35
CA LYS A 83 26.31 -18.64 1.14
C LYS A 83 24.86 -18.33 1.50
N LEU A 84 24.62 -17.70 2.66
CA LEU A 84 23.29 -17.25 3.07
C LEU A 84 22.67 -16.30 2.06
N LEU A 85 23.44 -15.36 1.51
CA LEU A 85 22.96 -14.42 0.49
C LEU A 85 22.47 -15.12 -0.78
N ARG A 86 23.12 -16.23 -1.19
CA ARG A 86 22.71 -17.03 -2.35
C ARG A 86 21.46 -17.85 -2.07
N ALA A 87 21.28 -18.29 -0.82
CA ALA A 87 20.12 -19.07 -0.40
C ALA A 87 18.86 -18.20 -0.13
N ALA A 88 19.04 -16.93 0.23
CA ALA A 88 17.95 -16.04 0.60
C ALA A 88 17.01 -15.69 -0.58
N GLY A 89 15.74 -16.07 -0.45
CA GLY A 89 14.68 -15.84 -1.44
C GLY A 89 14.08 -14.44 -1.34
N GLU A 90 14.01 -13.87 -0.15
CA GLU A 90 13.35 -12.58 0.10
C GLU A 90 14.30 -11.38 -0.01
N TYR A 91 13.75 -10.24 -0.42
CA TYR A 91 14.55 -9.03 -0.59
C TYR A 91 15.05 -8.45 0.74
N GLU A 92 14.20 -8.40 1.76
CA GLU A 92 14.57 -7.85 3.07
C GLU A 92 15.64 -8.71 3.75
N GLU A 93 15.60 -10.04 3.61
CA GLU A 93 16.65 -10.94 4.08
C GLU A 93 18.00 -10.63 3.39
N ARG A 94 18.02 -10.56 2.05
CA ARG A 94 19.23 -10.22 1.30
C ARG A 94 19.80 -8.86 1.68
N LYS A 95 18.94 -7.89 1.99
CA LYS A 95 19.34 -6.54 2.42
C LYS A 95 20.03 -6.58 3.78
N LEU A 96 19.50 -7.34 4.75
CA LEU A 96 20.14 -7.54 6.04
C LEU A 96 21.50 -8.26 5.90
N ILE A 97 21.55 -9.34 5.12
CA ILE A 97 22.79 -10.10 4.89
C ILE A 97 23.87 -9.21 4.26
N ARG A 98 23.52 -8.39 3.24
CA ARG A 98 24.45 -7.43 2.64
C ARG A 98 24.91 -6.35 3.61
N ALA A 99 24.06 -5.91 4.53
CA ALA A 99 24.46 -4.95 5.56
C ALA A 99 25.50 -5.57 6.51
N ALA A 100 25.28 -6.80 6.96
CA ALA A 100 26.24 -7.54 7.79
C ALA A 100 27.60 -7.72 7.08
N ILE A 101 27.61 -8.15 5.81
CA ILE A 101 28.86 -8.29 5.02
C ILE A 101 29.62 -6.97 4.93
N ARG A 102 28.90 -5.85 4.69
CA ARG A 102 29.53 -4.52 4.61
C ARG A 102 30.15 -4.11 5.95
N LYS A 103 29.47 -4.42 7.06
CA LYS A 103 29.98 -4.13 8.41
C LYS A 103 31.29 -4.88 8.68
N LEU A 104 31.32 -6.20 8.45
CA LEU A 104 32.52 -7.01 8.66
C LEU A 104 33.71 -6.51 7.83
N ARG A 105 33.49 -6.23 6.53
CA ARG A 105 34.56 -5.71 5.66
C ARG A 105 35.05 -4.33 6.10
N ALA A 106 34.16 -3.48 6.61
CA ALA A 106 34.56 -2.18 7.13
C ALA A 106 35.45 -2.34 8.37
N GLU A 107 35.08 -3.23 9.30
CA GLU A 107 35.87 -3.56 10.49
C GLU A 107 37.25 -4.14 10.13
N GLU A 108 37.32 -5.05 9.14
CA GLU A 108 38.59 -5.59 8.62
C GLU A 108 39.51 -4.48 8.06
N ILE A 109 38.94 -3.56 7.29
CA ILE A 109 39.69 -2.43 6.73
C ILE A 109 40.16 -1.50 7.85
N GLU A 110 39.30 -1.14 8.79
CA GLU A 110 39.66 -0.29 9.92
C GLU A 110 40.80 -0.91 10.74
N ALA A 111 40.69 -2.21 11.08
CA ALA A 111 41.74 -2.95 11.77
C ALA A 111 43.07 -2.96 10.99
N ALA A 112 43.02 -3.17 9.66
CA ALA A 112 44.20 -3.12 8.81
C ALA A 112 44.83 -1.71 8.76
N THR A 113 44.02 -0.64 8.72
CA THR A 113 44.52 0.74 8.73
C THR A 113 45.16 1.13 10.07
N LEU A 114 44.62 0.63 11.19
CA LEU A 114 45.19 0.80 12.52
C LEU A 114 46.55 0.08 12.62
N ALA A 115 46.64 -1.16 12.14
CA ALA A 115 47.89 -1.92 12.11
C ALA A 115 48.95 -1.28 11.20
N GLY A 116 48.55 -0.71 10.05
CA GLY A 116 49.48 0.02 9.18
C GLY A 116 50.02 1.31 9.81
N LYS A 117 49.20 2.01 10.61
CA LYS A 117 49.62 3.24 11.32
C LYS A 117 50.62 2.96 12.45
N THR A 118 50.48 1.84 13.17
CA THR A 118 51.42 1.47 14.24
C THR A 118 52.79 1.10 13.69
N GLN A 119 52.86 0.46 12.51
CA GLN A 119 54.14 0.13 11.86
C GLN A 119 54.88 1.33 11.27
N SER A 120 54.17 2.42 10.93
CA SER A 120 54.78 3.66 10.43
C SER A 120 55.35 4.56 11.53
N SER A 121 55.09 4.26 12.81
CA SER A 121 55.48 5.10 13.96
C SER A 121 56.64 4.53 14.80
N GLN A 122 57.27 3.44 14.34
CA GLN A 122 58.52 2.89 14.91
C GLN A 122 59.69 3.15 13.97
#